data_AF-W1XDW9-F1
#
_entry.id   AF-W1XDW9-F1
#
_cell.length_a   1.000
_cell.length_b   1.000
_cell.length_c   1.000
_cell.angle_alpha   90.00
_cell.angle_beta   90.00
_cell.angle_gamma   90.00
#
_symmetry.space_group_name_H-M   'P 1'
#
loop_
_entity.id
_entity.type
_entity.pdbx_description
1 polymer ?
#
loop_
_entity_poly.entity_id
_entity_poly.type
_entity_poly.pdbx_seq_one_letter_code
_entity_poly.pdbx_strand_id
1 'polypeptide(L)' 'MQRHGILNSHIAKVLADLGHTDTICISDCGLPVPEGVQKIDLALDFGVPSFEQVVSIIAKHMKSEAIH' A
#
# COMPACT_ATOMS: atom_id res chain seq x y z
N MET A 1 -18.02 -7.75 5.33
CA MET A 1 -17.31 -7.94 4.04
C MET A 1 -17.41 -6.65 3.24
N GLN A 2 -16.30 -6.12 2.74
CA GLN A 2 -16.37 -4.97 1.84
C GLN A 2 -17.04 -5.37 0.52
N ARG A 3 -17.93 -4.49 0.02
CA ARG A 3 -18.56 -4.67 -1.30
C ARG A 3 -17.84 -3.87 -2.40
N HIS A 4 -17.11 -2.82 -2.01
CA HIS A 4 -16.39 -1.92 -2.89
C HIS A 4 -15.15 -1.43 -2.14
N GLY A 5 -14.03 -1.24 -2.85
CA GLY A 5 -12.75 -0.79 -2.26
C GLY A 5 -11.67 -1.87 -2.24
N ILE A 6 -10.58 -1.59 -1.53
CA ILE A 6 -9.50 -2.56 -1.31
C ILE A 6 -9.93 -3.62 -0.30
N LEU A 7 -9.79 -4.89 -0.71
CA LEU A 7 -10.13 -6.04 0.13
C LEU A 7 -9.13 -6.30 1.25
N ASN A 8 -7.85 -5.94 1.07
CA ASN A 8 -6.87 -6.11 2.12
C ASN A 8 -7.22 -5.18 3.30
N SER A 9 -7.59 -5.77 4.43
CA SER A 9 -8.11 -5.02 5.57
C SER A 9 -7.08 -4.07 6.21
N HIS A 10 -5.78 -4.37 6.12
CA HIS A 10 -4.73 -3.50 6.66
C HIS A 10 -4.54 -2.27 5.78
N ILE A 11 -4.49 -2.47 4.46
CA ILE A 11 -4.41 -1.36 3.50
C ILE A 11 -5.66 -0.50 3.57
N ALA A 12 -6.84 -1.10 3.66
CA ALA A 12 -8.11 -0.37 3.75
C ALA A 12 -8.16 0.56 4.97
N LYS A 13 -7.59 0.14 6.11
CA LYS A 13 -7.46 0.99 7.32
C LYS A 13 -6.50 2.15 7.08
N VAL A 14 -5.30 1.86 6.57
CA VAL A 14 -4.30 2.90 6.26
C VAL A 14 -4.90 3.96 5.32
N LEU A 15 -5.53 3.54 4.22
CA LEU A 15 -6.13 4.47 3.26
C LEU A 15 -7.31 5.27 3.84
N ALA A 16 -8.06 4.70 4.79
CA ALA A 16 -9.15 5.40 5.45
C ALA A 16 -8.66 6.48 6.43
N ASP A 17 -7.48 6.29 7.01
CA ASP A 17 -6.87 7.20 7.99
C ASP A 17 -5.96 8.26 7.34
N LEU A 18 -5.68 8.18 6.03
CA LEU A 18 -4.86 9.17 5.31
C LEU A 18 -5.47 10.57 5.37
N GLY A 19 -4.73 11.50 5.95
CA GLY A 19 -4.96 12.94 5.87
C GLY A 19 -4.27 13.59 4.66
N HIS A 20 -4.42 14.91 4.53
CA HIS A 20 -3.67 15.68 3.53
C HIS A 20 -2.17 15.60 3.86
N THR A 21 -1.34 15.36 2.84
CA THR A 21 0.13 15.23 2.91
C THR A 21 0.67 13.95 3.53
N ASP A 22 -0.18 13.05 4.03
CA ASP A 22 0.27 11.75 4.51
C ASP A 22 0.87 10.91 3.36
N THR A 23 1.88 10.11 3.70
CA THR A 23 2.62 9.32 2.73
C THR A 23 2.59 7.83 3.06
N ILE A 24 2.64 7.02 2.01
CA ILE A 24 2.84 5.57 2.08
C ILE A 24 3.99 5.19 1.15
N CYS A 25 4.66 4.09 1.45
CA CYS A 25 5.70 3.52 0.60
C CYS A 25 5.22 2.17 0.06
N ILE A 26 5.32 1.99 -1.25
CA ILE A 26 5.19 0.68 -1.92
C ILE A 26 6.61 0.29 -2.31
N SER A 27 7.03 -0.91 -1.93
CA SER A 27 8.42 -1.35 -2.09
C SER A 27 8.52 -2.79 -2.55
N ASP A 28 9.69 -3.16 -3.06
CA ASP A 28 10.06 -4.55 -3.30
C ASP A 28 10.47 -5.27 -2.01
N CYS A 29 10.73 -6.58 -2.11
CA CYS A 29 11.09 -7.42 -0.97
C CYS A 29 12.44 -7.10 -0.31
N GLY A 30 13.25 -6.23 -0.90
CA GLY A 30 14.59 -5.88 -0.43
C GLY A 30 14.68 -4.56 0.34
N LEU A 31 13.65 -3.73 0.34
CA LEU A 31 13.71 -2.42 1.00
C LEU A 31 13.65 -2.56 2.54
N PRO A 32 14.63 -2.02 3.29
CA PRO A 32 14.57 -2.02 4.75
C PRO A 32 13.47 -1.06 5.24
N VAL A 33 12.67 -1.51 6.21
CA VAL A 33 11.63 -0.69 6.85
C VAL A 33 12.19 -0.08 8.14
N PRO A 34 12.16 1.26 8.32
CA PRO A 34 12.61 1.90 9.55
C PRO A 34 11.84 1.44 10.79
N GLU A 35 12.48 1.51 11.96
CA GLU A 35 11.84 1.18 13.23
C GLU A 35 10.64 2.11 13.50
N GLY A 36 9.53 1.54 13.98
CA GLY A 36 8.29 2.27 14.25
C GLY A 36 7.38 2.51 13.03
N VAL A 37 7.85 2.28 11.81
CA VAL A 37 7.03 2.38 10.60
C VAL A 37 6.20 1.10 10.42
N GLN A 38 4.89 1.24 10.22
CA GLN A 38 4.01 0.10 9.98
C GLN A 38 4.38 -0.61 8.68
N LYS A 39 4.66 -1.91 8.75
CA LYS A 39 4.89 -2.79 7.58
C LYS A 39 3.65 -3.62 7.28
N ILE A 40 3.15 -3.56 6.05
CA ILE A 40 2.13 -4.48 5.52
C ILE A 40 2.83 -5.38 4.49
N ASP A 41 3.12 -6.61 4.87
CA ASP A 41 3.76 -7.59 3.98
C ASP A 41 2.70 -8.27 3.11
N LEU A 42 2.87 -8.15 1.79
CA LEU A 42 2.01 -8.77 0.79
C LEU A 42 2.73 -9.84 -0.03
N ALA A 43 4.04 -10.02 0.17
CA ALA A 43 4.83 -10.93 -0.64
C ALA A 43 4.42 -12.39 -0.34
N LEU A 44 4.00 -13.10 -1.39
CA LEU A 44 3.66 -14.52 -1.33
C LEU A 44 4.77 -15.39 -1.92
N ASP A 45 5.39 -14.89 -3.00
CA ASP A 45 6.52 -15.51 -3.69
C ASP A 45 7.31 -14.41 -4.45
N PHE A 46 8.44 -14.75 -5.05
CA PHE A 46 9.20 -13.83 -5.89
C PHE A 46 8.34 -13.30 -7.04
N GLY A 47 8.12 -11.98 -7.03
CA GLY A 47 7.30 -11.29 -8.03
C GLY A 47 5.80 -11.46 -7.85
N VAL A 48 5.33 -12.07 -6.75
CA VAL A 48 3.90 -12.29 -6.48
C VAL A 48 3.49 -11.68 -5.13
N PRO A 49 2.61 -10.67 -5.11
CA PRO A 49 2.12 -9.89 -6.25
C PRO A 49 3.23 -9.03 -6.87
N SER A 50 3.05 -8.62 -8.13
CA SER A 50 4.02 -7.73 -8.78
C SER A 50 3.90 -6.30 -8.24
N PHE A 51 5.00 -5.55 -8.28
CA PHE A 51 5.03 -4.15 -7.87
C PHE A 51 3.96 -3.31 -8.58
N GLU A 52 3.85 -3.47 -9.91
CA GLU A 52 2.86 -2.76 -10.73
C GLU A 52 1.41 -3.10 -10.35
N GLN A 53 1.12 -4.36 -10.01
CA GLN A 53 -0.22 -4.76 -9.54
C GLN A 53 -0.58 -4.02 -8.26
N VAL A 54 0.34 -3.95 -7.30
CA VAL A 54 0.12 -3.26 -6.03
C VAL A 54 -0.08 -1.76 -6.27
N VAL A 55 0.82 -1.11 -7.01
CA VAL A 55 0.70 0.33 -7.34
C VAL A 55 -0.61 0.63 -8.06
N SER A 56 -0.97 -0.16 -9.07
CA SER A 56 -2.21 0.05 -9.85
C SER A 56 -3.46 -0.06 -8.98
N ILE A 57 -3.49 -1.00 -8.04
CA ILE A 57 -4.61 -1.16 -7.11
C ILE A 57 -4.67 0.01 -6.13
N ILE A 58 -3.54 0.39 -5.53
CA ILE A 58 -3.49 1.52 -4.58
C ILE A 58 -3.90 2.83 -5.25
N ALA A 59 -3.37 3.12 -6.44
CA ALA A 59 -3.66 4.35 -7.19
C ALA A 59 -5.14 4.51 -7.56
N LYS A 60 -5.92 3.41 -7.64
CA LYS A 60 -7.38 3.48 -7.86
C LYS A 60 -8.14 3.96 -6.63
N HIS A 61 -7.57 3.81 -5.44
CA HIS A 61 -8.26 4.04 -4.17
C HIS A 61 -7.65 5.18 -3.33
N MET A 62 -6.44 5.62 -3.65
CA MET A 62 -5.76 6.75 -3.01
C MET A 62 -5.78 7.98 -3.94
N LYS A 63 -6.01 9.16 -3.38
CA LYS A 63 -5.77 10.44 -4.07
C LYS A 63 -4.33 10.86 -3.82
N SER A 64 -3.50 10.84 -4.86
CA SER A 64 -2.11 11.29 -4.80
C SER A 64 -1.95 12.70 -5.34
N GLU A 65 -1.13 13.50 -4.67
CA GLU A 65 -0.72 14.84 -5.13
C GLU A 65 0.74 14.90 -5.58
N ALA A 66 1.59 13.97 -5.11
CA ALA A 66 2.99 13.85 -5.47
C ALA A 66 3.44 12.37 -5.51
N ILE A 67 4.52 12.12 -6.24
CA ILE A 67 5.28 10.86 -6.26
C ILE A 67 6.75 11.24 -6.13
N HIS A 68 7.48 10.58 -5.23
CA HIS A 68 8.89 10.85 -4.92
C HIS A 68 9.78 9.71 -5.41
#